data_AF-A0A8J7UUS5-F1
#
_entry.id   AF-A0A8J7UUS5-F1
#
_cell.length_a   1.000
_cell.length_b   1.000
_cell.length_c   1.000
_cell.angle_alpha   90.00
_cell.angle_beta   90.00
_cell.angle_gamma   90.00
#
_symmetry.space_group_name_H-M   'P 1'
#
loop_
_entity.id
_entity.type
_entity.pdbx_description
1 polymer ?
#
loop_
_entity_poly.entity_id
_entity_poly.type
_entity_poly.pdbx_seq_one_letter_code
_entity_poly.pdbx_strand_id
1 'polypeptide(L)'
;MNWTIYLAGEIHSDWRTQLIEMINERNMPVLCTGPAIDHEASDNCGVAILGEEESSFWKDRKGAGINAIRNRTLIKQADVVVVKFGETYRQWNAAFDAGYAAALGKPVITVHPEELDHALKEVDEAANAVAREPGQVVEIMQYVLTGKLP
;
A
#
# COMPACT_ATOMS: atom_id res chain seq x y z
N MET A 1 -4.91 2.92 -22.05
CA MET A 1 -5.21 1.92 -21.00
C MET A 1 -4.65 2.51 -19.72
N ASN A 2 -5.48 2.69 -18.70
CA ASN A 2 -5.01 3.24 -17.42
C ASN A 2 -4.63 2.09 -16.50
N TRP A 3 -3.43 2.14 -15.91
CA TRP A 3 -3.00 1.19 -14.90
C TRP A 3 -3.51 1.62 -13.53
N THR A 4 -3.86 0.67 -12.68
CA THR A 4 -4.27 0.92 -11.29
C THR A 4 -3.14 0.52 -10.35
N ILE A 5 -2.69 1.44 -9.51
CA ILE A 5 -1.72 1.16 -8.44
C ILE A 5 -2.43 1.19 -7.09
N TYR A 6 -2.20 0.18 -6.25
CA TYR A 6 -2.61 0.19 -4.84
C TYR A 6 -1.46 0.62 -3.94
N LEU A 7 -1.65 1.70 -3.17
CA LEU A 7 -0.65 2.30 -2.29
C LEU A 7 -0.86 1.86 -0.83
N ALA A 8 -0.21 0.76 -0.44
CA ALA A 8 -0.28 0.17 0.89
C ALA A 8 0.79 0.73 1.85
N GLY A 9 0.57 0.56 3.15
CA GLY A 9 1.57 0.80 4.18
C GLY A 9 1.47 2.15 4.88
N GLU A 10 2.60 2.67 5.34
CA GLU A 10 2.80 3.87 6.16
C GLU A 10 1.80 5.02 5.89
N ILE A 11 1.21 5.62 6.93
CA ILE A 11 0.16 6.68 6.84
C ILE A 11 0.47 7.95 7.66
N HIS A 12 1.65 8.03 8.26
CA HIS A 12 2.11 9.16 9.06
C HIS A 12 3.01 10.15 8.26
N SER A 13 3.22 9.92 6.96
CA SER A 13 3.87 10.84 6.04
C SER A 13 3.01 11.14 4.81
N ASP A 14 3.42 12.14 4.03
CA ASP A 14 2.77 12.61 2.81
C ASP A 14 3.22 11.87 1.53
N TRP A 15 3.94 10.75 1.66
CA TRP A 15 4.54 10.03 0.52
C TRP A 15 3.56 9.66 -0.60
N ARG A 16 2.29 9.33 -0.26
CA ARG A 16 1.27 9.01 -1.27
C ARG A 16 0.92 10.24 -2.08
N THR A 17 0.79 11.40 -1.42
CA THR A 17 0.51 12.67 -2.07
C THR A 17 1.66 13.02 -3.02
N GLN A 18 2.90 12.96 -2.53
CA GLN A 18 4.09 13.22 -3.35
C GLN A 18 4.15 12.29 -4.58
N LEU A 19 3.89 10.99 -4.39
CA LEU A 19 3.87 10.03 -5.49
C LEU A 19 2.79 10.35 -6.53
N ILE A 20 1.58 10.67 -6.07
CA ILE A 20 0.45 11.01 -6.94
C ILE A 20 0.74 12.30 -7.72
N GLU A 21 1.31 13.31 -7.07
CA GLU A 21 1.71 14.56 -7.71
C GLU A 21 2.74 14.32 -8.82
N MET A 22 3.81 13.56 -8.55
CA MET A 22 4.82 13.22 -9.56
C MET A 22 4.25 12.43 -10.75
N ILE A 23 3.30 11.51 -10.50
CA ILE A 23 2.59 10.78 -11.58
C ILE A 23 1.78 11.76 -12.44
N ASN A 24 1.09 12.70 -11.83
CA ASN A 24 0.27 13.70 -12.52
C ASN A 24 1.12 14.67 -13.34
N GLU A 25 2.23 15.15 -12.77
CA GLU A 25 3.18 16.03 -13.47
C GLU A 25 3.73 15.39 -14.75
N ARG A 26 3.97 14.07 -14.71
CA ARG A 26 4.43 13.28 -15.87
C ARG A 26 3.30 12.84 -16.81
N ASN A 27 2.05 13.23 -16.52
CA ASN A 27 0.85 12.84 -17.28
C ASN A 27 0.75 11.31 -17.50
N MET A 28 1.16 10.53 -16.50
CA MET A 28 1.14 9.07 -16.60
C MET A 28 -0.30 8.56 -16.49
N PRO A 29 -0.73 7.61 -17.35
CA PRO A 29 -2.09 7.06 -17.34
C PRO A 29 -2.27 6.06 -16.17
N VAL A 30 -2.19 6.55 -14.94
CA VAL A 30 -2.24 5.76 -13.71
C VAL A 30 -3.33 6.26 -12.78
N LEU A 31 -4.12 5.34 -12.24
CA LEU A 31 -5.05 5.57 -11.13
C LEU A 31 -4.45 5.04 -9.84
N CYS A 32 -4.29 5.90 -8.83
CA CYS A 32 -3.84 5.49 -7.51
C CYS A 32 -5.05 5.19 -6.60
N THR A 33 -4.98 4.07 -5.88
CA THR A 33 -5.97 3.63 -4.89
C THR A 33 -5.25 3.26 -3.58
N GLY A 34 -5.99 3.09 -2.48
CA GLY A 34 -5.38 2.79 -1.18
C GLY A 34 -6.39 2.48 -0.08
N PRO A 35 -5.89 2.14 1.12
CA PRO A 35 -6.72 1.97 2.31
C PRO A 35 -7.40 3.28 2.72
N ALA A 36 -8.33 3.21 3.68
CA ALA A 36 -8.85 4.40 4.32
C ALA A 36 -7.71 5.10 5.10
N ILE A 37 -7.58 6.42 4.93
CA ILE A 37 -6.55 7.22 5.60
C ILE A 37 -7.06 7.96 6.85
N ASP A 38 -8.38 8.01 7.02
CA ASP A 38 -9.01 8.50 8.24
C ASP A 38 -8.93 7.38 9.29
N HIS A 39 -7.99 7.55 10.23
CA HIS A 39 -7.74 6.61 11.31
C HIS A 39 -8.95 6.38 12.19
N GLU A 40 -9.64 7.45 12.61
CA GLU A 40 -10.76 7.34 13.54
C GLU A 40 -11.93 6.61 12.87
N ALA A 41 -12.23 6.95 11.62
CA ALA A 41 -13.26 6.26 10.85
C ALA A 41 -12.88 4.78 10.61
N SER A 42 -11.61 4.52 10.27
CA SER A 42 -11.09 3.17 10.03
C SER A 42 -11.18 2.28 11.28
N ASP A 43 -10.79 2.79 12.44
CA ASP A 43 -10.74 2.04 13.70
C ASP A 43 -12.15 1.79 14.27
N ASN A 44 -13.07 2.74 14.06
CA ASN A 44 -14.42 2.68 14.64
C ASN A 44 -15.49 2.12 13.67
N CYS A 45 -15.18 1.90 12.38
CA CYS A 45 -16.19 1.47 11.40
C CYS A 45 -16.94 0.21 11.81
N GLY A 46 -16.25 -0.73 12.47
CA GLY A 46 -16.84 -1.98 12.96
C GLY A 46 -17.98 -1.75 13.94
N VAL A 47 -17.71 -0.98 15.00
CA VAL A 47 -18.68 -0.71 16.07
C VAL A 47 -19.76 0.28 15.65
N ALA A 48 -19.40 1.27 14.81
CA ALA A 48 -20.35 2.25 14.28
C ALA A 48 -21.41 1.62 13.35
N ILE A 49 -21.07 0.53 12.64
CA ILE A 49 -21.95 -0.10 11.64
C ILE A 49 -22.62 -1.36 12.20
N LEU A 50 -21.88 -2.22 12.90
CA LEU A 50 -22.33 -3.55 13.34
C LEU A 50 -22.63 -3.63 14.84
N GLY A 51 -22.64 -2.48 15.54
CA GLY A 51 -22.91 -2.38 16.96
C GLY A 51 -21.65 -2.47 17.84
N GLU A 52 -21.74 -1.87 19.01
CA GLU A 52 -20.68 -1.77 20.01
C GLU A 52 -20.10 -3.12 20.44
N GLU A 53 -18.89 -3.06 20.99
CA GLU A 53 -18.17 -4.21 21.54
C GLU A 53 -17.64 -3.89 22.94
N GLU A 54 -17.72 -4.86 23.84
CA GLU A 54 -17.22 -4.69 25.21
C GLU A 54 -15.68 -4.75 25.28
N SER A 55 -15.06 -5.52 24.37
CA SER A 55 -13.61 -5.71 24.33
C SER A 55 -13.00 -4.98 23.14
N SER A 56 -11.89 -4.27 23.40
CA SER A 56 -11.06 -3.66 22.36
C SER A 56 -10.64 -4.65 21.27
N PHE A 57 -10.38 -5.91 21.62
CA PHE A 57 -10.04 -6.95 20.65
C PHE A 57 -11.14 -7.16 19.61
N TRP A 58 -12.41 -7.21 20.03
CA TRP A 58 -13.54 -7.43 19.11
C TRP A 58 -13.87 -6.17 18.33
N LYS A 59 -13.71 -4.99 18.93
CA LYS A 59 -13.76 -3.70 18.23
C LYS A 59 -12.77 -3.70 17.06
N ASP A 60 -11.50 -3.97 17.33
CA ASP A 60 -10.44 -3.97 16.31
C ASP A 60 -10.68 -5.04 15.24
N ARG A 61 -11.11 -6.24 15.65
CA ARG A 61 -11.41 -7.32 14.71
C ARG A 61 -12.58 -6.98 13.78
N LYS A 62 -13.65 -6.33 14.28
CA LYS A 62 -14.76 -5.87 13.43
C LYS A 62 -14.27 -4.82 12.43
N GLY A 63 -13.52 -3.82 12.89
CA GLY A 63 -12.95 -2.78 12.03
C GLY A 63 -12.04 -3.37 10.95
N ALA A 64 -11.11 -4.24 11.35
CA ALA A 64 -10.21 -4.93 10.43
C ALA A 64 -10.97 -5.77 9.39
N GLY A 65 -12.05 -6.46 9.78
CA GLY A 65 -12.89 -7.24 8.87
C GLY A 65 -13.54 -6.40 7.78
N ILE A 66 -14.11 -5.24 8.14
CA ILE A 66 -14.74 -4.31 7.18
C ILE A 66 -13.69 -3.69 6.26
N ASN A 67 -12.58 -3.19 6.82
CA ASN A 67 -11.48 -2.62 6.04
C ASN A 67 -10.89 -3.63 5.05
N ALA A 68 -10.82 -4.91 5.43
CA ALA A 68 -10.35 -5.98 4.55
C ALA A 68 -11.23 -6.15 3.29
N ILE A 69 -12.53 -5.89 3.35
CA ILE A 69 -13.41 -5.92 2.17
C ILE A 69 -12.91 -4.93 1.13
N ARG A 70 -12.64 -3.68 1.55
CA ARG A 70 -12.11 -2.64 0.68
C ARG A 70 -10.69 -2.97 0.20
N ASN A 71 -9.77 -3.20 1.14
CA ASN A 71 -8.34 -3.35 0.82
C ASN A 71 -8.10 -4.54 -0.11
N ARG A 72 -8.68 -5.71 0.19
CA ARG A 72 -8.50 -6.90 -0.65
C ARG A 72 -9.15 -6.75 -2.02
N THR A 73 -10.27 -6.03 -2.12
CA THR A 73 -10.90 -5.74 -3.42
C THR A 73 -10.01 -4.86 -4.27
N LEU A 74 -9.46 -3.79 -3.70
CA LEU A 74 -8.57 -2.86 -4.41
C LEU A 74 -7.24 -3.53 -4.80
N ILE A 75 -6.64 -4.33 -3.91
CA ILE A 75 -5.43 -5.11 -4.23
C ILE A 75 -5.68 -6.06 -5.41
N LYS A 76 -6.82 -6.76 -5.42
CA LYS A 76 -7.18 -7.66 -6.55
C LYS A 76 -7.36 -6.91 -7.87
N GLN A 77 -7.86 -5.68 -7.83
CA GLN A 77 -8.08 -4.84 -9.00
C GLN A 77 -6.81 -4.12 -9.48
N ALA A 78 -5.81 -3.97 -8.62
CA ALA A 78 -4.57 -3.29 -8.97
C ALA A 78 -3.76 -4.08 -10.01
N ASP A 79 -3.13 -3.34 -10.92
CA ASP A 79 -2.12 -3.86 -11.85
C ASP A 79 -0.75 -3.95 -11.17
N VAL A 80 -0.46 -3.03 -10.22
CA VAL A 80 0.76 -3.02 -9.40
C VAL A 80 0.41 -2.64 -7.96
N VAL A 81 1.07 -3.26 -6.99
CA VAL A 81 0.94 -2.91 -5.56
C VAL A 81 2.24 -2.29 -5.08
N VAL A 82 2.16 -1.09 -4.51
CA VAL A 82 3.30 -0.40 -3.89
C VAL A 82 3.09 -0.43 -2.39
N VAL A 83 4.07 -0.97 -1.65
CA VAL A 83 3.99 -1.10 -0.20
C VAL A 83 5.10 -0.29 0.44
N LYS A 84 4.75 0.81 1.10
CA LYS A 84 5.73 1.61 1.84
C LYS A 84 5.88 1.12 3.27
N PHE A 85 7.12 0.80 3.64
CA PHE A 85 7.52 0.64 5.02
C PHE A 85 8.19 1.92 5.55
N GLY A 86 7.86 2.28 6.79
CA GLY A 86 8.43 3.41 7.52
C GLY A 86 9.08 2.95 8.83
N GLU A 87 9.78 3.87 9.47
CA GLU A 87 10.57 3.58 10.68
C GLU A 87 9.73 3.47 11.96
N THR A 88 8.53 4.07 11.95
CA THR A 88 7.65 4.15 13.11
C THR A 88 6.61 3.05 13.09
N TYR A 89 6.37 2.45 14.26
CA TYR A 89 5.45 1.34 14.51
C TYR A 89 5.82 0.06 13.77
N ARG A 90 5.27 -1.03 14.27
CA ARG A 90 5.41 -2.35 13.66
C ARG A 90 4.34 -2.50 12.58
N GLN A 91 4.70 -2.23 11.32
CA GLN A 91 3.77 -2.10 10.18
C GLN A 91 3.29 -3.45 9.62
N TRP A 92 2.68 -4.25 10.49
CA TRP A 92 2.22 -5.61 10.18
C TRP A 92 1.11 -5.66 9.14
N ASN A 93 0.27 -4.63 9.08
CA ASN A 93 -0.73 -4.47 8.01
C ASN A 93 -0.06 -4.32 6.64
N ALA A 94 1.02 -3.56 6.54
CA ALA A 94 1.78 -3.37 5.29
C ALA A 94 2.43 -4.69 4.84
N ALA A 95 3.08 -5.40 5.76
CA ALA A 95 3.66 -6.72 5.48
C ALA A 95 2.58 -7.74 5.06
N PHE A 96 1.40 -7.68 5.68
CA PHE A 96 0.27 -8.53 5.30
C PHE A 96 -0.24 -8.21 3.90
N ASP A 97 -0.38 -6.93 3.53
CA ASP A 97 -0.80 -6.52 2.19
C ASP A 97 0.25 -6.93 1.13
N ALA A 98 1.54 -6.81 1.43
CA ALA A 98 2.62 -7.29 0.56
C ALA A 98 2.52 -8.80 0.32
N GLY A 99 2.40 -9.59 1.40
CA GLY A 99 2.24 -11.04 1.30
C GLY A 99 0.96 -11.46 0.57
N TYR A 100 -0.15 -10.73 0.79
CA TYR A 100 -1.41 -10.98 0.09
C TYR A 100 -1.31 -10.67 -1.40
N ALA A 101 -0.67 -9.57 -1.78
CA ALA A 101 -0.42 -9.20 -3.17
C ALA A 101 0.48 -10.24 -3.86
N ALA A 102 1.58 -10.65 -3.22
CA ALA A 102 2.48 -11.68 -3.72
C ALA A 102 1.75 -13.02 -3.92
N ALA A 103 0.91 -13.44 -2.96
CA ALA A 103 0.11 -14.67 -3.08
C ALA A 103 -0.91 -14.63 -4.23
N LEU A 104 -1.36 -13.44 -4.64
CA LEU A 104 -2.23 -13.25 -5.80
C LEU A 104 -1.46 -13.13 -7.12
N GLY A 105 -0.13 -13.19 -7.10
CA GLY A 105 0.73 -12.99 -8.27
C GLY A 105 0.70 -11.53 -8.77
N LYS A 106 0.38 -10.56 -7.91
CA LYS A 106 0.43 -9.15 -8.27
C LYS A 106 1.89 -8.68 -8.29
N PRO A 107 2.29 -7.85 -9.28
CA PRO A 107 3.57 -7.15 -9.21
C PRO A 107 3.64 -6.28 -7.95
N VAL A 108 4.73 -6.41 -7.19
CA VAL A 108 4.93 -5.68 -5.93
C VAL A 108 6.19 -4.82 -6.02
N ILE A 109 6.09 -3.58 -5.53
CA ILE A 109 7.22 -2.69 -5.28
C ILE A 109 7.24 -2.35 -3.80
N THR A 110 8.32 -2.63 -3.09
CA THR A 110 8.50 -2.17 -1.70
C THR A 110 9.19 -0.80 -1.69
N VAL A 111 8.84 0.05 -0.72
CA VAL A 111 9.49 1.36 -0.52
C VAL A 111 9.93 1.48 0.92
N HIS A 112 11.23 1.49 1.20
CA HIS A 112 11.74 1.60 2.56
C HIS A 112 13.21 2.03 2.62
N PRO A 113 13.65 2.61 3.76
CA PRO A 113 15.04 2.98 3.94
C PRO A 113 15.91 1.72 4.21
N GLU A 114 17.24 1.85 4.09
CA GLU A 114 18.19 0.73 4.14
C GLU A 114 18.19 0.01 5.50
N GLU A 115 17.83 0.71 6.56
CA GLU A 115 17.73 0.21 7.92
C GLU A 115 16.74 -0.96 8.05
N LEU A 116 15.78 -1.07 7.12
CA LEU A 116 14.79 -2.13 7.10
C LEU A 116 15.17 -3.34 6.23
N ASP A 117 16.29 -3.30 5.49
CA ASP A 117 16.69 -4.37 4.55
C ASP A 117 16.72 -5.76 5.20
N HIS A 118 17.32 -5.87 6.39
CA HIS A 118 17.38 -7.16 7.08
C HIS A 118 16.00 -7.66 7.54
N ALA A 119 15.14 -6.73 7.97
CA ALA A 119 13.82 -7.06 8.48
C ALA A 119 12.83 -7.39 7.35
N LEU A 120 13.07 -6.86 6.15
CA LEU A 120 12.19 -7.01 4.99
C LEU A 120 12.72 -8.00 3.95
N LYS A 121 13.89 -8.62 4.14
CA LYS A 121 14.52 -9.54 3.16
C LYS A 121 13.59 -10.57 2.52
N GLU A 122 12.66 -11.20 3.27
CA GLU A 122 11.70 -12.14 2.68
C GLU A 122 10.55 -11.45 1.91
N VAL A 123 10.18 -10.23 2.32
CA VAL A 123 9.20 -9.40 1.61
C VAL A 123 9.81 -8.86 0.32
N ASP A 124 11.07 -8.42 0.37
CA ASP A 124 11.81 -7.89 -0.75
C ASP A 124 12.12 -8.96 -1.80
N GLU A 125 12.47 -10.19 -1.37
CA GLU A 125 12.61 -11.33 -2.28
C GLU A 125 11.30 -11.65 -3.02
N ALA A 126 10.14 -11.44 -2.37
CA ALA A 126 8.84 -11.62 -3.01
C ALA A 126 8.44 -10.43 -3.90
N ALA A 127 9.12 -9.28 -3.79
CA ALA A 127 8.85 -8.10 -4.57
C ALA A 127 9.58 -8.11 -5.93
N ASN A 128 9.07 -7.34 -6.88
CA ASN A 128 9.69 -7.18 -8.20
C ASN A 128 10.70 -6.03 -8.24
N ALA A 129 10.60 -5.08 -7.30
CA ALA A 129 11.56 -4.01 -7.11
C ALA A 129 11.54 -3.50 -5.67
N VAL A 130 12.70 -3.05 -5.20
CA VAL A 130 12.87 -2.37 -3.92
C VAL A 130 13.27 -0.93 -4.22
N ALA A 131 12.48 0.03 -3.75
CA ALA A 131 12.73 1.46 -3.85
C ALA A 131 13.04 2.05 -2.47
N ARG A 132 13.77 3.15 -2.47
CA ARG A 132 14.12 3.93 -1.26
C ARG A 132 13.22 5.13 -1.08
N GLU A 133 12.75 5.71 -2.19
CA GLU A 133 11.91 6.90 -2.20
C GLU A 133 10.78 6.83 -3.24
N PRO A 134 9.71 7.62 -3.09
CA PRO A 134 8.59 7.60 -4.03
C PRO A 134 8.98 7.91 -5.48
N GLY A 135 10.01 8.73 -5.71
CA GLY A 135 10.47 9.09 -7.07
C GLY A 135 10.91 7.88 -7.89
N GLN A 136 11.60 6.92 -7.27
CA GLN A 136 12.02 5.68 -7.94
C GLN A 136 10.82 4.82 -8.36
N VAL A 137 9.73 4.83 -7.59
CA VAL A 137 8.48 4.16 -7.99
C VAL A 137 7.92 4.79 -9.26
N VAL A 138 7.93 6.11 -9.35
CA VAL A 138 7.46 6.85 -10.54
C VAL A 138 8.33 6.54 -11.76
N GLU A 139 9.65 6.48 -11.59
CA GLU A 139 10.58 6.09 -12.65
C GLU A 139 10.37 4.66 -13.14
N ILE A 140 10.20 3.70 -12.21
CA ILE A 140 9.85 2.31 -12.53
C ILE A 140 8.56 2.27 -13.35
N MET A 141 7.52 2.98 -12.88
CA MET A 141 6.22 3.00 -13.57
C MET A 141 6.31 3.65 -14.94
N GLN A 142 7.10 4.72 -15.11
CA GLN A 142 7.33 5.35 -16.41
C GLN A 142 8.01 4.37 -17.38
N TYR A 143 9.03 3.65 -16.92
CA TYR A 143 9.70 2.63 -17.73
C TYR A 143 8.73 1.51 -18.11
N VAL A 144 7.97 0.97 -17.16
CA VAL A 144 7.01 -0.12 -17.41
C VAL A 144 5.92 0.30 -18.40
N LEU A 145 5.44 1.53 -18.32
CA LEU A 145 4.38 2.04 -19.20
C LEU A 145 4.87 2.38 -20.61
N THR A 146 6.13 2.79 -20.77
CA THR A 146 6.61 3.42 -22.02
C THR A 146 7.81 2.75 -22.67
N GLY A 147 8.53 1.88 -21.93
CA GLY A 147 9.80 1.29 -22.33
C GLY A 147 10.99 2.26 -22.37
N LYS A 148 10.85 3.49 -21.84
CA LYS A 148 11.89 4.53 -21.86
C LYS A 148 12.49 4.73 -20.48
N LEU A 149 13.81 4.90 -20.43
CA LEU A 149 14.51 5.29 -19.20
C LEU A 149 14.19 6.76 -18.86
N PRO A 150 14.31 7.15 -17.57
CA PRO A 150 14.16 8.53 -17.11
C PRO A 150 15.08 9.52 -17.83
#